data_AF-A0A2N1KSI4-F1
#
_entry.id   AF-A0A2N1KSI4-F1
#
_cell.length_a   1.000
_cell.length_b   1.000
_cell.length_c   1.000
_cell.angle_alpha   90.00
_cell.angle_beta   90.00
_cell.angle_gamma   90.00
#
_symmetry.space_group_name_H-M   'P 1'
#
loop_
_entity.id
_entity.type
_entity.pdbx_description
1 polymer ?
#
loop_
_entity_poly.entity_id
_entity_poly.type
_entity_poly.pdbx_seq_one_letter_code
_entity_poly.pdbx_strand_id
1 'polypeptide(L)'
;MIIPKIDYYPPMLAGQFYHIYNRGNNHENLFYSHENYRYFLEKWQQYLTDYVDTYAYCLLPNHFHFLIQVKNFKDYSPASLSGKFRSLFANYAEKINKQEGRQGSLFQKNFRRKIVVTDRYLTELVYYIHANPQKHGFCSDFKTYRYSSYLKILEQTKTSLQKDYVLKWFGGRQEYLKCHHQYEPTQGWPNWILD
;
A
#
# COMPACT_ATOMS: atom_id res chain seq x y z
N MET A 1 16.11 15.28 23.17
CA MET A 1 16.15 14.07 22.32
C MET A 1 15.62 14.47 20.95
N ILE A 2 16.48 14.54 19.93
CA ILE A 2 16.07 14.94 18.58
C ILE A 2 15.39 13.73 17.96
N ILE A 3 14.07 13.80 17.74
CA ILE A 3 13.36 12.79 16.94
C ILE A 3 13.95 12.89 15.53
N PRO A 4 14.56 11.83 14.97
CA PRO A 4 15.08 11.88 13.62
C PRO A 4 13.93 12.25 12.66
N LYS A 5 14.14 13.30 11.86
CA LYS A 5 13.18 13.75 10.86
C LYS A 5 12.91 12.57 9.91
N ILE A 6 11.66 12.12 9.86
CA ILE A 6 11.28 11.02 8.96
C ILE A 6 11.51 11.49 7.52
N ASP A 7 12.41 10.80 6.80
CA ASP A 7 12.54 10.97 5.36
C ASP A 7 11.41 10.21 4.67
N TYR A 8 10.47 10.97 4.09
CA TYR A 8 9.34 10.44 3.33
C TYR A 8 9.65 10.25 1.85
N TYR A 9 10.85 10.58 1.40
CA TYR A 9 11.26 10.51 0.00
C TYR A 9 12.62 9.82 -0.23
N PRO A 10 13.03 8.80 0.54
CA PRO A 10 14.31 8.12 0.32
C PRO A 10 14.34 7.48 -1.07
N PRO A 11 15.48 7.41 -1.77
CA PRO A 11 15.57 6.66 -3.02
C PRO A 11 15.13 5.21 -2.79
N MET A 12 14.34 4.66 -3.71
CA MET A 12 13.85 3.27 -3.61
C MET A 12 14.93 2.32 -4.13
N LEU A 13 15.67 1.70 -3.20
CA LEU A 13 16.81 0.82 -3.42
C LEU A 13 16.38 -0.63 -3.68
N ALA A 14 17.01 -1.31 -4.64
CA ALA A 14 16.77 -2.72 -4.91
C ALA A 14 17.01 -3.60 -3.66
N GLY A 15 16.16 -4.60 -3.46
CA GLY A 15 16.18 -5.51 -2.31
C GLY A 15 15.56 -4.94 -1.03
N GLN A 16 15.30 -3.64 -0.96
CA GLN A 16 14.74 -2.98 0.23
C GLN A 16 13.21 -2.96 0.23
N PHE A 17 12.64 -2.99 1.43
CA PHE A 17 11.19 -2.90 1.65
C PHE A 17 10.75 -1.46 1.86
N TYR A 18 9.59 -1.11 1.33
CA TYR A 18 8.99 0.21 1.48
C TYR A 18 7.50 0.14 1.78
N HIS A 19 7.07 0.97 2.72
CA HIS A 19 5.69 1.41 2.84
C HIS A 19 5.45 2.56 1.87
N ILE A 20 4.62 2.33 0.86
CA ILE A 20 4.25 3.30 -0.17
C ILE A 20 2.83 3.76 0.09
N TYR A 21 2.61 5.07 0.10
CA TYR A 21 1.28 5.62 0.28
C TYR A 21 1.12 6.99 -0.36
N ASN A 22 -0.11 7.29 -0.77
CA ASN A 22 -0.50 8.62 -1.23
C ASN A 22 -2.00 8.81 -0.98
N ARG A 23 -2.44 10.06 -1.04
CA ARG A 23 -3.84 10.45 -0.83
C ARG A 23 -4.33 11.41 -1.91
N GLY A 24 -5.64 11.56 -1.99
CA GLY A 24 -6.27 12.56 -2.81
C GLY A 24 -5.81 13.97 -2.43
N ASN A 25 -5.57 14.79 -3.44
CA ASN A 25 -5.32 16.20 -3.23
C ASN A 25 -6.54 16.81 -2.50
N ASN A 26 -6.32 17.75 -1.59
CA ASN A 26 -7.39 18.34 -0.77
C ASN A 26 -8.28 17.32 -0.02
N HIS A 27 -7.74 16.14 0.32
CA HIS A 27 -8.48 15.04 0.98
C HIS A 27 -9.64 14.46 0.16
N GLU A 28 -9.69 14.73 -1.13
CA GLU A 28 -10.74 14.23 -2.02
C GLU A 28 -10.62 12.72 -2.26
N ASN A 29 -11.69 12.14 -2.80
CA ASN A 29 -11.69 10.72 -3.14
C ASN A 29 -10.75 10.44 -4.32
N LEU A 30 -10.00 9.36 -4.20
CA LEU A 30 -9.29 8.69 -5.27
C LEU A 30 -10.17 7.67 -5.98
N PHE A 31 -11.10 7.04 -5.25
CA PHE A 31 -11.95 5.96 -5.76
C PHE A 31 -13.42 6.31 -5.52
N TYR A 32 -14.16 6.53 -6.62
CA TYR A 32 -15.58 6.93 -6.60
C TYR A 32 -16.50 5.72 -6.81
N SER A 33 -16.00 4.66 -7.44
CA SER A 33 -16.75 3.44 -7.74
C SER A 33 -15.91 2.17 -7.57
N HIS A 34 -16.58 1.00 -7.52
CA HIS A 34 -15.92 -0.31 -7.50
C HIS A 34 -14.95 -0.49 -8.70
N GLU A 35 -15.31 0.07 -9.86
CA GLU A 35 -14.46 0.00 -11.05
C GLU A 35 -13.15 0.77 -10.87
N ASN A 36 -13.17 1.87 -10.10
CA ASN A 36 -11.96 2.64 -9.83
C ASN A 36 -10.93 1.84 -9.03
N TYR A 37 -11.36 1.11 -8.00
CA TYR A 37 -10.50 0.22 -7.23
C TYR A 37 -9.88 -0.87 -8.11
N ARG A 38 -10.72 -1.54 -8.94
CA ARG A 38 -10.27 -2.57 -9.88
C ARG A 38 -9.25 -2.00 -10.87
N TYR A 39 -9.57 -0.87 -11.49
CA TYR A 39 -8.72 -0.23 -12.48
C TYR A 39 -7.37 0.20 -11.89
N PHE A 40 -7.33 0.70 -10.65
CA PHE A 40 -6.08 1.02 -9.99
C PHE A 40 -5.18 -0.21 -9.81
N LEU A 41 -5.75 -1.33 -9.35
CA LEU A 41 -5.01 -2.59 -9.19
C LEU A 41 -4.54 -3.17 -10.53
N GLU A 42 -5.32 -2.99 -11.60
CA GLU A 42 -4.89 -3.36 -12.95
C GLU A 42 -3.69 -2.52 -13.43
N LYS A 43 -3.71 -1.22 -13.16
CA LYS A 43 -2.56 -0.34 -13.47
C LYS A 43 -1.37 -0.63 -12.58
N TRP A 44 -1.60 -1.01 -11.33
CA TRP A 44 -0.54 -1.54 -10.46
C TRP A 44 0.12 -2.76 -11.08
N GLN A 45 -0.66 -3.74 -11.53
CA GLN A 45 -0.14 -4.91 -12.23
C GLN A 45 0.62 -4.51 -13.49
N GLN A 46 0.01 -3.70 -14.35
CA GLN A 46 0.61 -3.29 -15.63
C GLN A 46 1.96 -2.57 -15.47
N TYR A 47 2.08 -1.67 -14.48
CA TYR A 47 3.25 -0.79 -14.39
C TYR A 47 4.30 -1.23 -13.38
N LEU A 48 3.96 -2.05 -12.37
CA LEU A 48 4.81 -2.25 -11.21
C LEU A 48 5.23 -3.70 -10.96
N THR A 49 4.48 -4.73 -11.38
CA THR A 49 4.80 -6.12 -10.96
C THR A 49 6.13 -6.64 -11.49
N ASP A 50 6.66 -6.07 -12.56
CA ASP A 50 7.99 -6.42 -13.08
C ASP A 50 9.13 -5.80 -12.26
N TYR A 51 8.83 -4.78 -11.45
CA TYR A 51 9.82 -3.95 -10.76
C TYR A 51 9.74 -4.04 -9.24
N VAL A 52 8.59 -4.43 -8.70
CA VAL A 52 8.37 -4.59 -7.26
C VAL A 52 7.59 -5.85 -6.95
N ASP A 53 7.89 -6.45 -5.81
CA ASP A 53 7.05 -7.46 -5.18
C ASP A 53 6.09 -6.78 -4.22
N THR A 54 4.81 -7.16 -4.26
CA THR A 54 3.77 -6.60 -3.38
C THR A 54 3.39 -7.63 -2.32
N TYR A 55 3.43 -7.22 -1.05
CA TYR A 55 3.17 -8.09 0.08
C TYR A 55 1.82 -7.79 0.74
N ALA A 56 1.48 -6.51 0.89
CA ALA A 56 0.17 -6.10 1.38
C ALA A 56 -0.27 -4.80 0.72
N TYR A 57 -1.58 -4.57 0.64
CA TYR A 57 -2.18 -3.32 0.22
C TYR A 57 -3.52 -3.04 0.89
N CYS A 58 -3.89 -1.77 0.91
CA CYS A 58 -5.24 -1.33 1.21
C CYS A 58 -5.55 -0.05 0.44
N LEU A 59 -6.69 -0.04 -0.26
CA LEU A 59 -7.21 1.11 -0.97
C LEU A 59 -8.43 1.65 -0.22
N LEU A 60 -8.35 2.89 0.25
CA LEU A 60 -9.41 3.61 0.95
C LEU A 60 -9.97 4.69 0.03
N PRO A 61 -11.22 5.16 0.19
CA PRO A 61 -11.84 6.11 -0.73
C PRO A 61 -10.94 7.30 -1.10
N ASN A 62 -10.17 7.85 -0.16
CA ASN A 62 -9.32 9.03 -0.36
C ASN A 62 -7.80 8.77 -0.26
N HIS A 63 -7.33 7.54 -0.06
CA HIS A 63 -5.90 7.23 0.01
C HIS A 63 -5.59 5.74 -0.15
N PHE A 64 -4.32 5.38 -0.28
CA PHE A 64 -3.91 3.98 -0.38
C PHE A 64 -2.61 3.70 0.36
N HIS A 65 -2.38 2.44 0.70
CA HIS A 65 -1.13 1.94 1.25
C HIS A 65 -0.71 0.64 0.57
N PHE A 66 0.60 0.47 0.39
CA PHE A 66 1.24 -0.76 -0.10
C PHE A 66 2.50 -1.05 0.72
N LEU A 67 2.74 -2.33 1.02
CA LEU A 67 4.05 -2.85 1.39
C LEU A 67 4.65 -3.53 0.18
N ILE A 68 5.80 -3.02 -0.27
CA ILE A 68 6.54 -3.57 -1.41
C ILE A 68 7.98 -3.92 -1.04
N GLN A 69 8.60 -4.75 -1.86
CA GLN A 69 10.05 -4.86 -1.98
C GLN A 69 10.46 -4.51 -3.40
N VAL A 70 11.52 -3.73 -3.56
CA VAL A 70 12.04 -3.40 -4.89
C VAL A 70 12.82 -4.59 -5.45
N LYS A 71 12.50 -5.02 -6.67
CA LYS A 71 13.22 -6.10 -7.35
C LYS A 71 14.57 -5.61 -7.86
N ASN A 72 15.50 -6.54 -8.02
CA ASN A 72 16.65 -6.31 -8.88
C ASN A 72 16.24 -6.56 -10.34
N PHE A 73 16.20 -5.51 -11.16
CA PHE A 73 15.79 -5.60 -12.56
C PHE A 73 16.81 -4.93 -13.48
N LYS A 74 16.79 -5.30 -14.77
CA LYS A 74 17.71 -4.75 -15.77
C LYS A 74 17.55 -3.22 -15.88
N ASP A 75 18.66 -2.50 -15.95
CA ASP A 75 18.68 -1.03 -16.02
C ASP A 75 18.00 -0.35 -14.81
N TYR A 76 18.06 -1.01 -13.65
CA TYR A 76 17.55 -0.47 -12.39
C TYR A 76 18.24 0.84 -12.02
N SER A 77 17.42 1.85 -11.71
CA SER A 77 17.80 3.04 -10.96
C SER A 77 16.60 3.53 -10.12
N PRO A 78 16.82 4.28 -9.02
CA PRO A 78 15.72 4.89 -8.29
C PRO A 78 14.82 5.78 -9.17
N ALA A 79 15.40 6.42 -10.20
CA ALA A 79 14.68 7.23 -11.17
C ALA A 79 13.81 6.39 -12.12
N SER A 80 14.32 5.25 -12.61
CA SER A 80 13.54 4.38 -13.50
C SER A 80 12.31 3.81 -12.80
N LEU A 81 12.45 3.35 -11.55
CA LEU A 81 11.30 2.91 -10.74
C LEU A 81 10.32 4.04 -10.43
N SER A 82 10.82 5.21 -10.02
CA SER A 82 9.96 6.39 -9.79
C SER A 82 9.19 6.79 -11.06
N GLY A 83 9.79 6.60 -12.24
CA GLY A 83 9.15 6.77 -13.54
C GLY A 83 7.94 5.86 -13.74
N LYS A 84 8.02 4.59 -13.29
CA LYS A 84 6.90 3.63 -13.38
C LYS A 84 5.72 4.01 -12.49
N PHE A 85 5.99 4.43 -11.25
CA PHE A 85 4.96 4.99 -10.36
C PHE A 85 4.30 6.24 -10.96
N ARG A 86 5.10 7.13 -11.55
CA ARG A 86 4.57 8.33 -12.23
C ARG A 86 3.65 7.96 -13.39
N SER A 87 4.01 6.98 -14.22
CA SER A 87 3.16 6.49 -15.31
C SER A 87 1.83 5.93 -14.80
N LEU A 88 1.86 5.12 -13.73
CA LEU A 88 0.65 4.59 -13.09
C LEU A 88 -0.26 5.73 -12.60
N PHE A 89 0.29 6.65 -11.79
CA PHE A 89 -0.52 7.72 -11.19
C PHE A 89 -1.07 8.69 -12.22
N ALA A 90 -0.28 9.03 -13.25
CA ALA A 90 -0.74 9.88 -14.35
C ALA A 90 -1.90 9.23 -15.11
N ASN A 91 -1.76 7.95 -15.49
CA ASN A 91 -2.80 7.23 -16.22
C ASN A 91 -4.09 7.06 -15.40
N TYR A 92 -3.96 6.78 -14.10
CA TYR A 92 -5.11 6.69 -13.21
C TYR A 92 -5.79 8.05 -13.03
N ALA A 93 -5.02 9.10 -12.76
CA ALA A 93 -5.55 10.45 -12.57
C ALA A 93 -6.28 10.96 -13.81
N GLU A 94 -5.76 10.70 -15.01
CA GLU A 94 -6.41 11.07 -16.27
C GLU A 94 -7.80 10.42 -16.38
N LYS A 95 -7.92 9.11 -16.10
CA LYS A 95 -9.22 8.42 -16.15
C LYS A 95 -10.21 9.03 -15.16
N ILE A 96 -9.81 9.22 -13.90
CA ILE A 96 -10.69 9.77 -12.86
C ILE A 96 -11.06 11.22 -13.14
N ASN A 97 -10.13 12.04 -13.62
CA ASN A 97 -10.43 13.42 -13.99
C ASN A 97 -11.46 13.49 -15.12
N LYS A 98 -11.33 12.62 -16.13
CA LYS A 98 -12.34 12.51 -17.20
C LYS A 98 -13.68 11.99 -16.69
N GLN A 99 -13.69 10.97 -15.84
CA GLN A 99 -14.89 10.36 -15.28
C GLN A 99 -15.70 11.35 -14.44
N GLU A 100 -15.01 12.12 -13.59
CA GLU A 100 -15.62 13.01 -12.60
C GLU A 100 -15.67 14.49 -13.04
N GLY A 101 -15.29 14.80 -14.29
CA GLY A 101 -15.24 16.18 -14.80
C GLY A 101 -14.28 17.10 -14.04
N ARG A 102 -13.25 16.55 -13.41
CA ARG A 102 -12.29 17.28 -12.56
C ARG A 102 -11.15 17.87 -13.38
N GLN A 103 -10.57 18.94 -12.85
CA GLN A 103 -9.33 19.54 -13.36
C GLN A 103 -8.25 19.52 -12.27
N GLY A 104 -6.98 19.54 -12.70
CA GLY A 104 -5.85 19.57 -11.78
C GLY A 104 -5.38 18.20 -11.28
N SER A 105 -4.57 18.21 -10.22
CA SER A 105 -3.93 17.02 -9.67
C SER A 105 -4.90 16.20 -8.81
N LEU A 106 -5.06 14.92 -9.12
CA LEU A 106 -5.85 13.99 -8.30
C LEU A 106 -5.14 13.61 -7.00
N PHE A 107 -3.83 13.33 -7.07
CA PHE A 107 -3.02 12.92 -5.92
C PHE A 107 -2.30 14.11 -5.29
N GLN A 108 -1.95 14.00 -4.01
CA GLN A 108 -0.97 14.92 -3.41
C GLN A 108 0.39 14.80 -4.12
N LYS A 109 1.10 15.93 -4.20
CA LYS A 109 2.41 16.03 -4.85
C LYS A 109 3.40 15.10 -4.14
N ASN A 110 3.98 14.20 -4.94
CA ASN A 110 4.86 13.10 -4.52
C ASN A 110 4.15 12.09 -3.60
N PHE A 111 4.15 10.82 -4.01
CA PHE A 111 3.81 9.75 -3.09
C PHE A 111 4.88 9.65 -2.00
N ARG A 112 4.46 9.29 -0.79
CA ARG A 112 5.37 9.06 0.32
C ARG A 112 5.86 7.63 0.29
N ARG A 113 7.10 7.45 0.73
CA ARG A 113 7.74 6.15 0.85
C ARG A 113 8.58 6.12 2.11
N LYS A 114 8.46 5.03 2.86
CA LYS A 114 9.23 4.82 4.09
C LYS A 114 9.92 3.47 4.03
N ILE A 115 11.23 3.46 4.26
CA ILE A 115 12.01 2.22 4.31
C ILE A 115 11.61 1.37 5.53
N VAL A 116 11.50 0.06 5.33
CA VAL A 116 11.19 -0.91 6.38
C VAL A 116 12.42 -1.76 6.63
N VAL A 117 13.01 -1.65 7.82
CA VAL A 117 14.37 -2.17 8.11
C VAL A 117 14.42 -3.39 9.04
N THR A 118 13.29 -3.86 9.57
CA THR A 118 13.25 -5.05 10.44
C THR A 118 12.07 -5.96 10.13
N ASP A 119 12.23 -7.26 10.40
CA ASP A 119 11.17 -8.26 10.21
C ASP A 119 9.94 -7.99 11.08
N ARG A 120 10.15 -7.54 12.33
CA ARG A 120 9.06 -7.11 13.22
C ARG A 120 8.24 -5.97 12.58
N TYR A 121 8.89 -5.05 11.89
CA TYR A 121 8.19 -3.96 11.22
C TYR A 121 7.37 -4.43 10.02
N LEU A 122 7.72 -5.55 9.38
CA LEU A 122 6.94 -6.09 8.27
C LEU A 122 5.56 -6.58 8.73
N THR A 123 5.48 -7.37 9.79
CA THR A 123 4.19 -7.90 10.28
C THR A 123 3.31 -6.82 10.90
N GLU A 124 3.90 -5.89 11.67
CA GLU A 124 3.20 -4.72 12.21
C GLU A 124 2.65 -3.84 11.08
N LEU A 125 3.42 -3.62 10.01
CA LEU A 125 2.97 -2.83 8.85
C LEU A 125 1.90 -3.55 8.03
N VAL A 126 2.00 -4.87 7.83
CA VAL A 126 0.95 -5.65 7.14
C VAL A 126 -0.38 -5.49 7.88
N TYR A 127 -0.36 -5.67 9.21
CA TYR A 127 -1.55 -5.50 10.02
C TYR A 127 -2.06 -4.04 9.95
N TYR A 128 -1.18 -3.04 10.07
CA TYR A 128 -1.54 -1.63 9.92
C TYR A 128 -2.27 -1.33 8.61
N ILE A 129 -1.70 -1.79 7.50
CA ILE A 129 -2.28 -1.61 6.17
C ILE A 129 -3.69 -2.20 6.12
N HIS A 130 -3.88 -3.42 6.65
CA HIS A 130 -5.19 -4.06 6.67
C HIS A 130 -6.19 -3.36 7.59
N ALA A 131 -5.75 -2.88 8.77
CA ALA A 131 -6.60 -2.23 9.77
C ALA A 131 -6.99 -0.79 9.42
N ASN A 132 -6.33 -0.21 8.41
CA ASN A 132 -6.48 1.19 8.03
C ASN A 132 -7.94 1.63 7.72
N PRO A 133 -8.78 0.82 7.03
CA PRO A 133 -10.19 1.14 6.81
C PRO A 133 -10.99 1.31 8.11
N GLN A 134 -10.74 0.46 9.10
CA GLN A 134 -11.39 0.56 10.40
C GLN A 134 -10.84 1.74 11.22
N LYS A 135 -9.52 1.93 11.21
CA LYS A 135 -8.85 3.08 11.84
C LYS A 135 -9.44 4.42 11.36
N HIS A 136 -9.71 4.56 10.07
CA HIS A 136 -10.27 5.78 9.47
C HIS A 136 -11.81 5.79 9.40
N GLY A 137 -12.49 4.83 10.03
CA GLY A 137 -13.95 4.82 10.16
C GLY A 137 -14.73 4.44 8.88
N PHE A 138 -14.07 3.87 7.87
CA PHE A 138 -14.73 3.42 6.64
C PHE A 138 -15.46 2.07 6.78
N CYS A 139 -15.16 1.30 7.82
CA CYS A 139 -15.86 0.07 8.16
C CYS A 139 -15.72 -0.26 9.65
N SER A 140 -16.62 -1.06 10.20
CA SER A 140 -16.56 -1.55 11.59
C SER A 140 -15.60 -2.72 11.78
N ASP A 141 -15.43 -3.56 10.74
CA ASP A 141 -14.49 -4.69 10.74
C ASP A 141 -13.67 -4.71 9.45
N PHE A 142 -12.38 -4.34 9.56
CA PHE A 142 -11.48 -4.32 8.41
C PHE A 142 -11.30 -5.69 7.75
N LYS A 143 -11.53 -6.80 8.47
CA LYS A 143 -11.40 -8.16 7.95
C LYS A 143 -12.40 -8.46 6.84
N THR A 144 -13.48 -7.68 6.77
CA THR A 144 -14.52 -7.76 5.73
C THR A 144 -14.32 -6.75 4.59
N TYR A 145 -13.33 -5.86 4.71
CA TYR A 145 -13.09 -4.78 3.75
C TYR A 145 -12.47 -5.32 2.45
N ARG A 146 -13.22 -5.19 1.35
CA ARG A 146 -12.93 -5.84 0.06
C ARG A 146 -11.73 -5.27 -0.69
N TYR A 147 -11.34 -4.03 -0.40
CA TYR A 147 -10.25 -3.35 -1.11
C TYR A 147 -8.93 -3.38 -0.36
N SER A 148 -8.74 -4.41 0.47
CA SER A 148 -7.44 -4.74 1.07
C SER A 148 -6.97 -6.13 0.65
N SER A 149 -5.68 -6.39 0.84
CA SER A 149 -5.10 -7.71 0.61
C SER A 149 -5.44 -8.74 1.70
N TYR A 150 -6.13 -8.38 2.79
CA TYR A 150 -6.34 -9.29 3.93
C TYR A 150 -6.98 -10.63 3.51
N LEU A 151 -8.16 -10.57 2.88
CA LEU A 151 -8.82 -11.77 2.37
C LEU A 151 -8.04 -12.41 1.22
N LYS A 152 -7.39 -11.58 0.37
CA LYS A 152 -6.63 -12.08 -0.79
C LYS A 152 -5.43 -12.93 -0.40
N ILE A 153 -4.77 -12.61 0.71
CA ILE A 153 -3.68 -13.41 1.28
C ILE A 153 -4.18 -14.79 1.72
N LEU A 154 -5.43 -14.89 2.16
CA LEU A 154 -6.07 -16.12 2.62
C LEU A 154 -6.69 -16.97 1.49
N GLU A 155 -6.87 -16.42 0.29
CA GLU A 155 -7.40 -17.14 -0.85
C GLU A 155 -6.34 -18.04 -1.52
N GLN A 156 -6.78 -19.17 -2.07
CA GLN A 156 -5.92 -20.05 -2.89
C GLN A 156 -5.75 -19.56 -4.33
N THR A 157 -6.49 -18.52 -4.73
CA THR A 157 -6.45 -17.95 -6.09
C THR A 157 -5.05 -17.46 -6.45
N LYS A 158 -4.61 -17.66 -7.69
CA LYS A 158 -3.30 -17.15 -8.13
C LYS A 158 -3.34 -15.61 -8.18
N THR A 159 -2.36 -14.95 -7.59
CA THR A 159 -2.22 -13.49 -7.55
C THR A 159 -0.75 -13.10 -7.66
N SER A 160 -0.46 -11.85 -8.01
CA SER A 160 0.92 -11.29 -7.94
C SER A 160 1.39 -10.94 -6.52
N LEU A 161 0.53 -11.10 -5.51
CA LEU A 161 0.90 -10.92 -4.11
C LEU A 161 1.87 -12.02 -3.65
N GLN A 162 2.87 -11.63 -2.86
CA GLN A 162 3.80 -12.53 -2.19
C GLN A 162 3.18 -13.17 -0.93
N LYS A 163 2.04 -13.85 -1.12
CA LYS A 163 1.19 -14.36 -0.04
C LYS A 163 1.92 -15.35 0.88
N ASP A 164 2.70 -16.25 0.30
CA ASP A 164 3.41 -17.28 1.05
C ASP A 164 4.46 -16.67 1.97
N TYR A 165 5.16 -15.62 1.52
CA TYR A 165 6.09 -14.87 2.36
C TYR A 165 5.37 -14.17 3.52
N VAL A 166 4.24 -13.52 3.24
CA VAL A 166 3.45 -12.87 4.29
C VAL A 166 2.99 -13.89 5.32
N LEU A 167 2.38 -15.01 4.88
CA LEU A 167 1.95 -16.06 5.79
C LEU A 167 3.13 -16.61 6.60
N LYS A 168 4.30 -16.82 5.98
CA LYS A 168 5.52 -17.25 6.66
C LYS A 168 6.00 -16.25 7.72
N TRP A 169 5.95 -14.93 7.45
CA TRP A 169 6.33 -13.90 8.43
C TRP A 169 5.47 -13.93 9.68
N PHE A 170 4.19 -14.30 9.55
CA PHE A 170 3.30 -14.46 10.69
C PHE A 170 3.47 -15.81 11.40
N GLY A 171 4.23 -16.76 10.86
CA GLY A 171 4.36 -18.12 11.40
C GLY A 171 3.38 -19.13 10.79
N GLY A 172 2.59 -18.72 9.80
CA GLY A 172 1.60 -19.55 9.12
C GLY A 172 0.24 -18.88 9.00
N ARG A 173 -0.70 -19.59 8.35
CA ARG A 173 -2.07 -19.12 8.16
C ARG A 173 -2.81 -18.91 9.48
N GLN A 174 -2.64 -19.82 10.44
CA GLN A 174 -3.37 -19.75 11.71
C GLN A 174 -2.90 -18.56 12.55
N GLU A 175 -1.59 -18.35 12.61
CA GLU A 175 -0.97 -17.23 13.32
C GLU A 175 -1.31 -15.90 12.64
N TYR A 176 -1.36 -15.85 11.30
CA TYR A 176 -1.85 -14.69 10.57
C TYR A 176 -3.28 -14.32 11.01
N LEU A 177 -4.21 -15.30 11.04
CA LEU A 177 -5.58 -15.07 11.48
C LEU A 177 -5.65 -14.63 12.95
N LYS A 178 -4.89 -15.30 13.83
CA LYS A 178 -4.82 -15.01 15.26
C LYS A 178 -4.32 -13.58 15.51
N CYS A 179 -3.20 -13.19 14.89
CA CYS A 179 -2.65 -11.84 15.02
C CYS A 179 -3.63 -10.78 14.53
N HIS A 180 -4.36 -11.01 13.44
CA HIS A 180 -5.36 -10.07 12.94
C HIS A 180 -6.65 -10.03 13.78
N HIS A 181 -6.92 -11.03 14.61
CA HIS A 181 -8.07 -11.07 15.51
C HIS A 181 -7.76 -10.44 16.88
N GLN A 182 -6.58 -10.69 17.42
CA GLN A 182 -6.21 -10.32 18.80
C GLN A 182 -5.60 -8.93 18.92
N TYR A 183 -5.19 -8.31 17.81
CA TYR A 183 -4.53 -7.02 17.86
C TYR A 183 -5.58 -5.91 17.98
N GLU A 184 -5.64 -5.27 19.14
CA GLU A 184 -6.44 -4.07 19.37
C GLU A 184 -5.59 -2.81 19.18
N PRO A 185 -5.95 -1.92 18.24
CA PRO A 185 -5.21 -0.69 18.00
C PRO A 185 -5.65 0.40 18.98
N THR A 186 -5.40 0.23 20.28
CA THR A 186 -5.86 1.21 21.29
C THR A 186 -4.76 1.88 22.11
N GLN A 187 -3.49 1.46 22.01
CA GLN A 187 -2.38 2.22 22.60
C GLN A 187 -1.10 2.17 21.76
N GLY A 188 -0.86 3.19 20.95
CA GLY A 188 0.49 3.50 20.46
C GLY A 188 0.93 2.76 19.20
N TRP A 189 0.22 2.96 18.09
CA TRP A 189 0.86 2.81 16.79
C TRP A 189 2.15 3.64 16.82
N PRO A 190 3.31 3.04 16.51
CA PRO A 190 4.53 3.80 16.49
C PRO A 190 4.35 5.01 15.56
N ASN A 191 4.81 6.20 15.96
CA ASN A 191 4.77 7.38 15.10
C ASN A 191 5.43 7.16 13.74
N TRP A 192 6.24 6.11 13.60
CA TRP A 192 6.85 5.72 12.36
C TRP A 192 5.89 5.02 11.37
N ILE A 193 4.79 4.42 11.82
CA ILE A 193 3.78 3.74 10.98
C ILE A 193 2.70 4.71 10.47
N LEU A 194 2.44 5.80 11.19
CA LEU A 194 1.30 6.69 10.96
C LEU A 194 1.47 7.59 9.72
N ASP A 195 0.34 7.89 9.05
CA ASP A 195 0.20 8.66 7.80
C ASP A 195 0.08 10.18 8.03
#